data_AF-A0A3A1WNP4-F1
#
_entry.id   AF-A0A3A1WNP4-F1
#
_cell.length_a   1.000
_cell.length_b   1.000
_cell.length_c   1.000
_cell.angle_alpha   90.00
_cell.angle_beta   90.00
_cell.angle_gamma   90.00
#
_symmetry.space_group_name_H-M   'P 1'
#
loop_
_entity.id
_entity.type
_entity.pdbx_description
1 polymer ?
#
loop_
_entity_poly.entity_id
_entity_poly.type
_entity_poly.pdbx_seq_one_letter_code
_entity_poly.pdbx_strand_id
1 'polypeptide(L)' 'MMLLDKWRKNEDRVRQAGAIARERARTAGVPAYYRDPSLGDGIVKEMPDGRRILVDEADEEERLAAAFVRRG' A
#
# COMPACT_ATOMS: atom_id res chain seq x y z
N MET A 1 19.31 13.65 -22.50
CA MET A 1 18.68 12.72 -21.53
C MET A 1 17.40 12.20 -22.17
N MET A 2 17.31 10.90 -22.44
CA MET A 2 16.21 10.33 -23.23
C MET A 2 14.93 10.25 -22.40
N LEU A 3 13.77 10.24 -23.07
CA LEU A 3 12.44 10.22 -22.44
C LEU A 3 12.26 9.07 -21.44
N LEU A 4 12.87 7.92 -21.73
CA LEU A 4 12.84 6.71 -20.90
C LEU A 4 13.51 6.88 -19.53
N ASP A 5 14.62 7.62 -19.45
CA ASP A 5 15.31 7.87 -18.17
C ASP A 5 14.46 8.73 -17.23
N LYS A 6 13.72 9.70 -17.80
CA LYS A 6 12.77 10.52 -17.03
C LYS A 6 11.62 9.69 -16.50
N TRP A 7 11.11 8.74 -17.29
CA TRP A 7 10.03 7.85 -16.87
C TRP A 7 10.48 6.94 -15.72
N ARG A 8 11.64 6.29 -15.84
CA ARG A 8 12.22 5.47 -14.77
C ARG A 8 12.46 6.28 -13.49
N LYS A 9 13.05 7.47 -13.61
CA LYS A 9 13.28 8.35 -12.45
C LYS A 9 11.99 8.79 -11.78
N ASN A 10 10.90 8.97 -12.54
CA ASN A 10 9.60 9.32 -11.98
C ASN A 10 8.96 8.13 -11.27
N GLU A 11 9.07 6.92 -11.83
CA GLU A 11 8.61 5.69 -11.19
C GLU A 11 9.28 5.48 -9.83
N ASP A 12 10.60 5.61 -9.76
CA ASP A 12 11.36 5.46 -8.52
C ASP A 12 10.95 6.51 -7.47
N ARG A 13 10.71 7.75 -7.91
CA ARG A 13 10.25 8.83 -7.02
C ARG A 13 8.86 8.55 -6.46
N VAL A 14 7.94 8.03 -7.28
CA VAL A 14 6.60 7.64 -6.83
C VAL A 14 6.69 6.50 -5.83
N ARG A 15 7.52 5.47 -6.11
CA ARG A 15 7.77 4.37 -5.19
C ARG A 15 8.34 4.86 -3.85
N GLN A 16 9.30 5.77 -3.89
CA GLN A 16 9.90 6.36 -2.70
C GLN A 16 8.89 7.18 -1.90
N ALA A 17 8.08 8.01 -2.56
CA ALA A 17 7.03 8.78 -1.90
C ALA A 17 6.01 7.88 -1.20
N GLY A 18 5.59 6.79 -1.84
CA GLY A 18 4.72 5.78 -1.23
C GLY A 18 5.34 5.12 0.00
N ALA A 19 6.63 4.78 -0.06
CA ALA A 19 7.34 4.20 1.10
C ALA A 19 7.38 5.18 2.29
N ILE A 20 7.71 6.45 2.04
CA ILE A 20 7.75 7.49 3.07
C ILE A 20 6.36 7.73 3.66
N ALA A 21 5.31 7.76 2.83
CA ALA A 21 3.94 7.96 3.28
C ALA A 21 3.47 6.84 4.23
N ARG A 22 3.76 5.58 3.90
CA ARG A 22 3.42 4.44 4.77
C ARG A 22 4.15 4.50 6.10
N GLU A 23 5.43 4.88 6.10
CA GLU A 23 6.21 4.99 7.35
C GLU A 23 5.69 6.12 8.26
N ARG A 24 5.31 7.25 7.66
CA ARG A 24 4.68 8.35 8.41
C ARG A 24 3.34 7.94 8.99
N ALA A 25 2.51 7.22 8.24
CA ALA A 25 1.23 6.71 8.73
C ALA A 25 1.44 5.76 9.93
N ARG A 26 2.39 4.82 9.82
CA ARG A 26 2.80 3.93 10.91
C ARG A 26 3.21 4.71 12.16
N THR A 27 4.10 5.69 12.00
CA THR A 27 4.60 6.52 13.10
C THR A 27 3.47 7.32 13.77
N ALA A 28 2.51 7.81 12.99
CA ALA A 28 1.35 8.55 13.48
C ALA A 28 0.25 7.66 14.08
N GLY A 29 0.40 6.33 14.03
CA GLY A 29 -0.61 5.39 14.55
C GLY A 29 -1.91 5.36 13.72
N VAL A 30 -1.86 5.75 12.45
CA VAL A 30 -3.03 5.78 11.55
C VAL A 30 -2.88 4.77 10.40
N PRO A 31 -3.99 4.25 9.85
CA PRO A 31 -3.93 3.35 8.70
C PRO A 31 -3.46 4.07 7.43
N ALA A 32 -2.71 3.35 6.59
CA ALA A 32 -2.35 3.77 5.23
C ALA A 32 -3.23 3.04 4.21
N TYR A 33 -3.73 3.76 3.21
CA TYR A 33 -4.55 3.21 2.13
C TYR A 33 -3.81 3.30 0.80
N TYR A 34 -3.69 2.19 0.08
CA TYR A 34 -3.03 2.13 -1.23
C TYR A 34 -3.53 0.96 -2.08
N ARG A 35 -3.21 0.94 -3.37
CA ARG A 35 -3.45 -0.23 -4.23
C ARG A 35 -2.15 -1.02 -4.41
N ASP A 36 -2.23 -2.34 -4.30
CA ASP A 36 -1.11 -3.25 -4.53
C ASP A 36 -1.61 -4.48 -5.29
N PRO A 37 -1.36 -4.55 -6.61
CA PRO A 37 -1.83 -5.65 -7.45
C PRO A 37 -1.34 -7.03 -7.00
N SER A 38 -0.26 -7.11 -6.20
CA SER A 38 0.24 -8.39 -5.68
C SER A 38 -0.62 -8.96 -4.55
N LEU A 39 -1.48 -8.14 -3.95
CA LEU A 39 -2.37 -8.51 -2.84
C LEU A 39 -3.82 -8.74 -3.28
N GLY A 40 -4.13 -8.55 -4.57
CA GLY A 40 -5.46 -8.70 -5.15
C GLY A 40 -6.03 -7.38 -5.65
N ASP A 41 -7.24 -7.46 -6.20
CA ASP A 41 -7.98 -6.29 -6.67
C ASP A 41 -8.70 -5.63 -5.49
N GLY A 42 -8.39 -4.36 -5.23
CA GLY A 42 -9.00 -3.59 -4.14
C GLY A 42 -8.07 -2.54 -3.53
N ILE A 43 -8.54 -1.89 -2.46
CA ILE A 43 -7.76 -0.94 -1.65
C ILE A 43 -7.17 -1.68 -0.45
N VAL A 44 -5.86 -1.67 -0.32
CA VAL A 44 -5.16 -2.19 0.85
C VAL A 44 -5.18 -1.14 1.96
N LYS A 45 -5.77 -1.48 3.10
CA LYS A 45 -5.65 -0.77 4.38
C LYS A 45 -4.54 -1.43 5.20
N GLU A 46 -3.38 -0.79 5.29
CA GLU A 46 -2.28 -1.22 6.16
C GLU A 46 -2.37 -0.51 7.52
N MET A 47 -2.55 -1.29 8.58
CA MET A 47 -2.58 -0.83 9.96
C MET A 47 -1.16 -0.55 10.47
N PRO A 48 -0.99 0.30 11.51
CA PRO A 48 0.32 0.61 12.09
C PRO A 48 1.11 -0.61 12.59
N ASP A 49 0.40 -1.65 13.05
CA ASP A 49 0.98 -2.93 13.49
C ASP A 49 1.45 -3.83 12.33
N GLY A 50 1.30 -3.37 11.08
CA GLY A 50 1.68 -4.10 9.87
C GLY A 50 0.62 -5.06 9.35
N ARG A 51 -0.53 -5.21 10.01
CA ARG A 51 -1.66 -5.95 9.44
C ARG A 51 -2.17 -5.24 8.20
N ARG A 52 -2.49 -6.01 7.16
CA ARG A 52 -3.06 -5.51 5.91
C ARG A 52 -4.44 -6.11 5.71
N ILE A 53 -5.38 -5.28 5.28
CA ILE A 53 -6.77 -5.66 4.99
C ILE A 53 -7.05 -5.21 3.55
N LEU A 54 -7.53 -6.12 2.71
CA LEU A 54 -8.01 -5.77 1.37
C LEU A 54 -9.47 -5.33 1.50
N VAL A 55 -9.75 -4.09 1.12
CA VAL A 55 -11.08 -3.50 1.06
C VAL A 55 -11.53 -3.55 -0.39
N ASP A 56 -12.53 -4.37 -0.67
CA ASP A 56 -13.20 -4.41 -1.96
C ASP A 56 -14.30 -3.33 -1.99
N GLU A 57 -14.47 -2.64 -3.12
CA GLU A 57 -15.57 -1.69 -3.32
C GLU A 57 -16.92 -2.40 -3.46
N ALA A 58 -16.93 -3.71 -3.75
CA ALA A 58 -18.14 -4.49 -3.97
C ALA A 58 -18.92 -4.85 -2.67
N ASP A 59 -18.26 -4.84 -1.52
CA ASP A 59 -18.84 -5.25 -0.24
C ASP A 59 -18.53 -4.17 0.82
N GLU A 60 -19.46 -3.23 1.04
CA GLU A 60 -19.48 -2.34 2.24
C GLU A 60 -19.49 -3.12 3.57
N GLU A 61 -19.61 -4.45 3.50
CA GLU A 61 -19.58 -5.37 4.61
C GLU A 61 -18.17 -5.96 4.77
N GLU A 62 -17.40 -5.31 5.66
CA GLU A 62 -16.09 -5.66 6.21
C GLU A 62 -15.70 -7.15 6.10
N ARG A 63 -15.24 -7.60 4.93
CA ARG A 63 -14.52 -8.87 4.81
C ARG A 63 -13.14 -8.70 5.43
N LEU A 64 -13.08 -8.87 6.75
CA LEU A 64 -11.90 -9.12 7.56
C LEU A 64 -11.20 -10.40 7.08
N ALA A 65 -10.55 -10.37 5.92
CA ALA A 65 -9.89 -11.53 5.34
C ALA A 65 -8.36 -11.36 5.38
N ALA A 66 -7.76 -12.29 6.12
CA ALA A 66 -6.35 -12.64 6.16
C ALA A 66 -5.36 -11.52 6.54
N ALA A 67 -5.02 -11.47 7.82
CA ALA A 67 -3.77 -10.87 8.27
C ALA A 67 -2.60 -11.59 7.57
N PHE A 68 -2.10 -11.04 6.46
CA PHE A 68 -0.87 -11.48 5.84
C PHE A 68 0.29 -11.12 6.77
N VAL A 69 0.59 -12.01 7.73
CA VAL A 69 1.82 -11.93 8.51
C VAL A 69 2.95 -12.32 7.58
N ARG A 70 3.79 -11.35 7.24
CA ARG A 70 5.06 -11.56 6.54
C ARG A 70 5.91 -12.52 7.40
N ARG A 71 5.97 -13.80 7.06
CA ARG A 71 7.04 -14.69 7.57
C ARG A 71 8.32 -14.30 6.86
N GLY A 72 9.32 -13.90 7.67
CA GLY A 72 10.76 -13.81 7.40
C GLY A 72 11.19 -13.59 5.96
#